data_AF-A0A136J0U8-F1
#
_entry.id   AF-A0A136J0U8-F1
#
_cell.length_a   1.000
_cell.length_b   1.000
_cell.length_c   1.000
_cell.angle_alpha   90.00
_cell.angle_beta   90.00
_cell.angle_gamma   90.00
#
_symmetry.space_group_name_H-M   'P 1'
#
loop_
_entity.id
_entity.type
_entity.pdbx_description
1 polymer ?
#
loop_
_entity_poly.entity_id
_entity_poly.type
_entity_poly.pdbx_seq_one_letter_code
_entity_poly.pdbx_strand_id
1 'polypeptide(L)'
;MDSPFSVAVSQRAVASIAADDRRIKRDGGVGGLIDDEVVLACEDRGMNIRGQEARDLRRRLDEWVRTTTRGGGRGSSKAQEDEEHDVAAEEAVRKLLLSEEVVFGKGGAATEKK
;
A
#
# COMPACT_ATOMS: atom_id res chain seq x y z
N MET A 1 9.96 5.40 38.23
CA MET A 1 11.44 5.35 38.25
C MET A 1 11.85 4.58 37.02
N ASP A 2 12.22 5.28 35.94
CA ASP A 2 12.68 4.62 34.72
C ASP A 2 14.11 4.11 34.96
N SER A 3 14.28 2.80 34.83
CA SER A 3 15.59 2.17 34.94
C SER A 3 16.46 2.63 33.76
N PRO A 4 17.74 3.00 33.97
CA PRO A 4 18.63 3.41 32.87
C PRO A 4 18.78 2.32 31.80
N PHE A 5 18.56 1.05 32.17
CA PHE A 5 18.57 -0.07 31.22
C PHE A 5 17.34 -0.07 30.29
N SER A 6 16.21 0.48 30.72
CA SER A 6 15.00 0.55 29.89
C SER A 6 15.21 1.42 28.66
N VAL A 7 15.88 2.57 28.81
CA VAL A 7 16.21 3.47 27.69
C VAL A 7 17.13 2.78 26.69
N ALA A 8 18.19 2.13 27.17
CA ALA A 8 19.15 1.46 26.30
C ALA A 8 18.51 0.31 25.50
N VAL A 9 17.63 -0.47 26.13
CA VAL A 9 16.89 -1.55 25.46
C VAL A 9 15.94 -0.98 24.39
N SER A 10 15.16 0.04 24.72
CA SER A 10 14.25 0.68 23.76
C SER A 10 14.99 1.29 22.58
N GLN A 11 16.13 1.96 22.80
CA GLN A 11 16.97 2.49 21.71
C GLN A 11 17.48 1.40 20.78
N ARG A 12 17.93 0.27 21.34
CA ARG A 12 18.38 -0.88 20.54
C ARG A 12 17.24 -1.47 19.72
N ALA A 13 16.04 -1.62 20.31
CA ALA A 13 14.87 -2.11 19.60
C ALA A 13 14.50 -1.21 18.41
N VAL A 14 14.44 0.11 18.63
CA VAL A 14 14.17 1.09 17.57
C VAL A 14 15.23 1.03 16.47
N ALA A 15 16.50 0.91 16.83
CA ALA A 15 17.59 0.79 15.84
C ALA A 15 17.48 -0.49 15.00
N SER A 16 17.09 -1.62 15.61
CA SER A 16 16.84 -2.88 14.90
C SER A 16 15.69 -2.74 13.91
N ILE A 17 14.55 -2.16 14.32
CA ILE A 17 13.39 -1.91 13.43
C ILE A 17 13.79 -1.00 12.26
N ALA A 18 14.56 0.06 12.51
CA ALA A 18 15.03 0.95 11.46
C ALA A 18 16.06 0.29 10.50
N ALA A 19 16.87 -0.65 11.00
CA ALA A 19 17.73 -1.47 10.14
C ALA A 19 16.91 -2.42 9.28
N ASP A 20 15.85 -2.98 9.85
CA ASP A 20 14.94 -3.87 9.16
C ASP A 20 14.16 -3.17 8.03
N ASP A 21 13.58 -2.00 8.30
CA ASP A 21 12.91 -1.16 7.29
C ASP A 21 13.83 -0.87 6.08
N ARG A 22 15.13 -0.63 6.34
CA ARG A 22 16.12 -0.43 5.27
C ARG A 22 16.40 -1.69 4.47
N ARG A 23 16.43 -2.87 5.10
CA ARG A 23 16.59 -4.16 4.40
C ARG A 23 15.38 -4.46 3.53
N ILE A 24 14.18 -4.36 4.09
CA ILE A 24 12.92 -4.56 3.35
C ILE A 24 12.91 -3.68 2.10
N LYS A 25 13.22 -2.38 2.24
CA LYS A 25 13.26 -1.46 1.11
C LYS A 25 14.32 -1.83 0.05
N ARG A 26 15.49 -2.29 0.48
CA ARG A 26 16.59 -2.69 -0.42
C ARG A 26 16.26 -3.98 -1.18
N ASP A 27 15.62 -4.93 -0.51
CA ASP A 27 15.44 -6.30 -0.99
C ASP A 27 14.13 -6.47 -1.80
N GLY A 28 13.60 -5.37 -2.37
CA GLY A 28 12.41 -5.38 -3.24
C GLY A 28 11.11 -4.89 -2.58
N GLY A 29 11.19 -4.34 -1.37
CA GLY A 29 10.03 -3.88 -0.61
C GLY A 29 9.25 -5.03 0.03
N VAL A 30 8.03 -4.73 0.50
CA VAL A 30 7.18 -5.70 1.20
C VAL A 30 6.73 -6.86 0.29
N GLY A 31 6.80 -6.70 -1.04
CA GLY A 31 6.50 -7.77 -1.99
C GLY A 31 7.46 -8.96 -1.92
N GLY A 32 8.66 -8.78 -1.37
CA GLY A 32 9.66 -9.84 -1.20
C GLY A 32 9.50 -10.70 0.06
N LEU A 33 8.62 -10.31 0.98
CA LEU A 33 8.42 -11.02 2.24
C LEU A 33 7.35 -12.12 2.09
N ILE A 34 7.46 -13.21 2.84
CA ILE A 34 6.36 -14.17 3.00
C ILE A 34 5.32 -13.67 4.03
N ASP A 35 4.14 -14.27 4.06
CA ASP A 35 3.03 -13.77 4.90
C ASP A 35 3.38 -13.76 6.40
N ASP A 36 4.08 -14.78 6.90
CA ASP A 36 4.54 -14.83 8.29
C ASP A 36 5.53 -13.72 8.62
N GLU A 37 6.45 -13.39 7.70
CA GLU A 37 7.39 -12.28 7.87
C GLU A 37 6.67 -10.94 7.90
N VAL A 38 5.59 -10.78 7.11
CA VAL A 38 4.76 -9.58 7.15
C VAL A 38 4.05 -9.44 8.49
N VAL A 39 3.50 -10.53 9.03
CA VAL A 39 2.83 -10.54 10.34
C VAL A 39 3.82 -10.13 11.43
N LEU A 40 4.99 -10.76 11.48
CA LEU A 40 6.04 -10.44 12.46
C LEU A 40 6.53 -8.99 12.33
N ALA A 41 6.76 -8.52 11.11
CA ALA A 41 7.17 -7.15 10.86
C ALA A 41 6.09 -6.14 11.31
N CYS A 42 4.81 -6.45 11.11
CA CYS A 42 3.71 -5.62 11.60
C CYS A 42 3.64 -5.61 13.13
N GLU A 43 3.81 -6.78 13.76
CA GLU A 43 3.80 -6.92 15.22
C GLU A 43 4.95 -6.15 15.88
N ASP A 44 6.18 -6.27 15.36
CA ASP A 44 7.37 -5.55 15.87
C ASP A 44 7.19 -4.03 15.83
N ARG A 45 6.37 -3.53 14.91
CA ARG A 45 6.04 -2.10 14.73
C ARG A 45 4.80 -1.68 15.55
N GLY A 46 4.21 -2.60 16.32
CA GLY A 46 3.04 -2.34 17.16
C GLY A 46 1.72 -2.25 16.39
N MET A 47 1.65 -2.80 15.18
CA MET A 47 0.41 -2.81 14.39
C MET A 47 -0.53 -3.92 14.85
N ASN A 48 -1.84 -3.66 14.86
CA ASN A 48 -2.81 -4.73 15.10
C ASN A 48 -2.84 -5.73 13.93
N ILE A 49 -2.51 -6.99 14.23
CA ILE A 49 -2.50 -8.13 13.30
C ILE A 49 -3.73 -9.04 13.42
N ARG A 50 -4.51 -8.92 14.50
CA ARG A 50 -5.60 -9.87 14.78
C ARG A 50 -6.77 -9.65 13.82
N GLY A 51 -7.20 -10.73 13.16
CA GLY A 51 -8.33 -10.71 12.22
C GLY A 51 -8.07 -9.88 10.96
N GLN A 52 -6.80 -9.66 10.61
CA GLN A 52 -6.40 -8.95 9.40
C GLN A 52 -5.87 -9.94 8.38
N GLU A 53 -6.20 -9.72 7.10
CA GLU A 53 -5.62 -10.51 6.03
C GLU A 53 -4.18 -10.08 5.74
N ALA A 54 -3.35 -11.03 5.29
CA ALA A 54 -1.95 -10.76 4.96
C ALA A 54 -1.81 -9.63 3.91
N ARG A 55 -2.76 -9.51 2.98
CA ARG A 55 -2.80 -8.43 1.98
C ARG A 55 -2.91 -7.05 2.62
N ASP A 56 -3.75 -6.89 3.64
CA ASP A 56 -3.92 -5.61 4.35
C ASP A 56 -2.70 -5.28 5.19
N LEU A 57 -2.13 -6.28 5.85
CA LEU A 57 -0.87 -6.12 6.59
C LEU A 57 0.28 -5.71 5.67
N ARG A 58 0.37 -6.28 4.47
CA ARG A 58 1.35 -5.89 3.44
C ARG A 58 1.21 -4.42 3.05
N ARG A 59 -0.02 -3.95 2.81
CA ARG A 59 -0.28 -2.54 2.47
C ARG A 59 0.16 -1.60 3.59
N ARG A 60 -0.20 -1.92 4.83
CA ARG A 60 0.14 -1.12 6.02
C ARG A 60 1.65 -1.10 6.27
N LEU A 61 2.32 -2.24 6.08
CA LEU A 61 3.77 -2.33 6.21
C LEU A 61 4.50 -1.53 5.12
N ASP A 62 4.00 -1.55 3.88
CA ASP A 62 4.59 -0.75 2.79
C ASP A 62 4.52 0.75 3.09
N GLU A 63 3.35 1.21 3.55
CA GLU A 63 3.15 2.61 3.96
C GLU A 63 4.08 3.01 5.10
N TRP A 64 4.22 2.15 6.11
CA TRP A 64 5.15 2.36 7.22
C TRP A 64 6.58 2.53 6.71
N VAL A 65 7.11 1.55 5.96
CA VAL A 65 8.49 1.55 5.46
C VAL A 65 8.76 2.78 4.58
N ARG A 66 7.79 3.20 3.77
CA ARG A 66 7.90 4.41 2.95
C ARG A 66 7.96 5.67 3.78
N THR A 67 7.21 5.74 4.88
CA THR A 67 7.14 6.91 5.77
C THR A 67 8.39 7.01 6.65
N THR A 68 8.85 5.91 7.23
CA THR A 68 9.99 5.89 8.16
C THR A 68 11.33 6.09 7.45
N THR A 69 11.45 5.63 6.20
CA THR A 69 12.71 5.75 5.44
C THR A 69 12.86 7.06 4.66
N ARG A 70 11.81 7.90 4.56
CA ARG A 70 11.86 9.18 3.82
C ARG A 70 12.49 10.34 4.61
N GLY A 71 12.88 10.10 5.86
CA GLY A 71 13.38 11.13 6.78
C GLY A 71 12.24 11.62 7.66
N GLY A 72 12.36 11.34 8.96
CA GLY A 72 11.31 11.49 9.97
C GLY A 72 10.46 12.76 9.82
N GLY A 73 9.20 12.59 9.45
CA GLY A 73 8.28 13.68 9.20
C GLY A 73 6.84 13.28 9.44
N ARG A 74 6.36 13.60 10.66
CA ARG A 74 4.96 13.83 11.07
C ARG A 74 3.94 12.69 10.86
N GLY A 75 3.75 11.96 11.96
CA GLY A 75 2.45 11.67 12.57
C GLY A 75 1.30 11.29 11.65
N SER A 76 1.09 9.98 11.47
CA SER A 76 -0.20 9.47 11.01
C SER A 76 -1.17 9.50 12.19
N SER A 77 -1.80 10.66 12.39
CA SER A 77 -3.01 10.74 13.19
C SER A 77 -4.20 10.59 12.24
N LYS A 78 -4.87 9.44 12.36
CA LYS A 78 -6.27 9.20 11.98
C LYS A 78 -6.55 9.00 10.48
N ALA A 79 -6.83 7.75 10.12
CA ALA A 79 -7.87 7.39 9.16
C ALA A 79 -8.42 6.02 9.57
N GLN A 80 -9.48 6.07 10.38
CA GLN A 80 -10.44 4.99 10.61
C GLN A 80 -11.67 5.39 9.80
N GLU A 81 -12.30 4.41 9.15
CA GLU A 81 -13.46 4.50 8.22
C GLU A 81 -13.01 4.99 6.82
N ASP A 82 -13.17 4.25 5.71
CA ASP A 82 -14.38 3.56 5.24
C ASP A 82 -14.16 2.12 4.75
N GLU A 83 -15.00 1.24 5.26
CA GLU A 83 -15.36 -0.03 4.62
C GLU A 83 -16.57 0.26 3.72
N GLU A 84 -16.36 0.59 2.44
CA GLU A 84 -17.45 0.61 1.45
C GLU A 84 -16.96 0.13 0.07
N HIS A 85 -17.34 -1.12 -0.22
CA HIS A 85 -17.52 -1.76 -1.52
C HIS A 85 -17.14 -0.99 -2.80
N ASP A 86 -15.96 -1.31 -3.35
CA ASP A 86 -15.49 -0.86 -4.67
C ASP A 86 -16.08 -1.72 -5.82
N VAL A 87 -17.41 -1.79 -5.91
CA VAL A 87 -18.13 -2.30 -7.10
C VAL A 87 -18.49 -1.17 -8.09
N ALA A 88 -18.27 0.09 -7.71
CA ALA A 88 -18.60 1.26 -8.51
C ALA A 88 -17.50 1.64 -9.54
N ALA A 89 -16.22 1.38 -9.24
CA ALA A 89 -15.13 1.72 -10.16
C ALA A 89 -15.16 0.88 -11.45
N GLU A 90 -15.49 -0.41 -11.36
CA GLU A 90 -15.58 -1.30 -12.53
C GLU A 90 -16.76 -0.94 -13.46
N GLU A 91 -17.89 -0.43 -12.93
CA GLU A 91 -19.01 0.02 -13.76
C GLU A 91 -18.65 1.30 -14.54
N ALA A 92 -17.94 2.24 -13.90
CA ALA A 92 -17.50 3.47 -14.55
C ALA A 92 -16.51 3.19 -15.70
N VAL A 93 -15.59 2.23 -15.51
CA VAL A 93 -14.64 1.81 -16.54
C VAL A 93 -15.35 1.14 -17.71
N ARG A 94 -16.32 0.25 -17.46
CA ARG A 94 -17.14 -0.35 -18.55
C ARG A 94 -17.97 0.68 -19.30
N LYS A 95 -18.53 1.67 -18.61
CA LYS A 95 -19.34 2.72 -19.25
C LYS A 95 -18.49 3.63 -20.13
N LEU A 96 -17.25 3.92 -19.74
CA LEU A 96 -16.29 4.63 -20.59
C LEU A 96 -15.89 3.81 -21.82
N LEU A 97 -15.56 2.53 -21.66
CA LEU A 97 -15.17 1.67 -22.79
C LEU A 97 -16.30 1.45 -23.81
N LEU A 98 -17.57 1.34 -23.39
CA LEU A 98 -18.71 1.20 -24.32
C LEU A 98 -19.12 2.51 -25.00
N SER A 99 -18.68 3.66 -24.49
CA SER A 99 -19.04 4.98 -25.05
C SER A 99 -18.10 5.42 -26.18
N GLU A 100 -16.94 4.79 -26.32
CA GLU A 100 -15.90 5.17 -27.30
C GLU A 100 -16.02 4.46 -28.67
N GLU A 101 -17.03 3.60 -28.88
CA GLU A 101 -17.27 2.92 -30.17
C GLU A 101 -18.36 3.55 -31.06
N VAL A 102 -18.80 4.80 -30.79
CA VAL A 102 -19.90 5.43 -31.57
C VAL A 102 -19.52 6.73 -32.30
N VAL A 103 -18.25 7.15 -32.28
CA VAL A 103 -17.82 8.35 -33.04
C VAL A 103 -16.54 8.11 -33.83
N PHE A 104 -16.50 7.10 -34.70
CA PHE A 104 -15.76 7.19 -35.98
C PHE A 104 -16.19 6.06 -36.92
N GLY A 105 -17.46 6.07 -37.31
CA GLY A 105 -17.97 5.15 -38.31
C GLY A 105 -19.15 5.73 -39.07
N LYS A 106 -19.00 5.78 -40.41
CA LYS A 106 -20.03 5.94 -41.45
C LYS A 106 -20.30 7.40 -41.86
N GLY A 107 -20.18 7.81 -43.12
CA GLY A 107 -19.99 7.15 -44.42
C GLY A 107 -19.62 8.22 -45.46
N GLY A 108 -19.50 7.97 -46.76
CA GLY A 108 -19.87 6.88 -47.63
C GLY A 108 -19.58 7.34 -49.07
N ALA A 109 -19.48 6.37 -49.97
CA ALA A 109 -19.03 6.48 -51.36
C ALA A 109 -19.81 7.44 -52.27
N ALA A 110 -19.14 7.94 -53.32
CA ALA A 110 -19.75 8.21 -54.61
C ALA A 110 -18.78 7.87 -55.75
N THR A 111 -19.17 6.87 -56.51
CA THR A 111 -18.72 6.47 -57.84
C THR A 111 -18.93 7.58 -58.87
N GLU A 112 -18.12 7.67 -59.93
CA GLU A 112 -18.57 7.55 -61.33
C GLU A 112 -17.43 7.87 -62.33
N LYS A 113 -17.48 7.15 -63.45
CA LYS A 113 -16.59 7.11 -64.62
C LYS A 113 -16.66 8.39 -65.46
N LYS A 114 -15.57 8.77 -66.13
CA LYS A 114 -15.48 8.79 -67.61
C LYS A 114 -14.04 8.91 -68.08
#